data_AF-A0AAU8CIS7-F1
#
_entry.id   AF-A0AAU8CIS7-F1
#
_cell.length_a   1.000
_cell.length_b   1.000
_cell.length_c   1.000
_cell.angle_alpha   90.00
_cell.angle_beta   90.00
_cell.angle_gamma   90.00
#
_symmetry.space_group_name_H-M   'P 1'
#
loop_
_entity.id
_entity.type
_entity.pdbx_description
1 polymer ?
#
loop_
_entity_poly.entity_id
_entity_poly.type
_entity_poly.pdbx_seq_one_letter_code
_entity_poly.pdbx_strand_id
1 'polypeptide(L)'
;MMAAPATHSVSIRYRVDPRLVPAAKAARRLGLPLDEFHEKLEKLMQLGLPAPCPVTGHFDLVAIDMWLDRRAGLATASTPADRASLMRERIARLGQDQA
;
A
#
# COMPACT_ATOMS: atom_id res chain seq x y z
N MET A 1 -23.24 -15.15 49.76
CA MET A 1 -22.51 -15.35 48.48
C MET A 1 -22.95 -14.25 47.53
N MET A 2 -22.07 -13.30 47.19
CA MET A 2 -22.36 -12.28 46.18
C MET A 2 -21.79 -12.73 44.83
N ALA A 3 -22.66 -12.81 43.82
CA ALA A 3 -22.27 -13.15 42.46
C ALA A 3 -21.46 -11.99 41.85
N ALA A 4 -20.28 -12.29 41.32
CA ALA A 4 -19.44 -11.32 40.63
C ALA A 4 -20.09 -10.88 39.30
N PRO A 5 -19.97 -9.60 38.90
CA PRO A 5 -20.55 -9.12 37.66
C PRO A 5 -19.84 -9.73 36.44
N ALA A 6 -20.61 -10.18 35.46
CA ALA A 6 -20.10 -10.68 34.20
C ALA A 6 -19.45 -9.55 33.39
N THR A 7 -18.15 -9.65 33.16
CA THR A 7 -17.39 -8.78 32.26
C THR A 7 -17.86 -9.00 30.83
N HIS A 8 -18.60 -8.04 30.29
CA HIS A 8 -18.94 -8.03 28.86
C HIS A 8 -17.67 -7.78 28.05
N SER A 9 -17.21 -8.79 27.32
CA SER A 9 -16.14 -8.61 26.34
C SER A 9 -16.66 -7.70 25.24
N VAL A 10 -16.16 -6.46 25.19
CA VAL A 10 -16.47 -5.52 24.11
C VAL A 10 -15.86 -6.05 22.82
N SER A 11 -16.67 -6.76 22.03
CA SER A 11 -16.29 -7.18 20.68
C SER A 11 -16.14 -5.93 19.81
N ILE A 12 -14.91 -5.62 19.40
CA ILE A 12 -14.64 -4.48 18.51
C ILE A 12 -15.32 -4.74 17.17
N ARG A 13 -16.37 -3.97 16.90
CA ARG A 13 -17.20 -4.15 15.69
C ARG A 13 -16.55 -3.64 14.40
N TYR A 14 -15.57 -2.75 14.50
CA TYR A 14 -14.86 -2.20 13.35
C TYR A 14 -13.38 -1.98 13.67
N ARG A 15 -12.50 -2.70 12.99
CA ARG A 15 -11.05 -2.54 13.13
C ARG A 15 -10.60 -1.46 12.15
N VAL A 16 -10.30 -0.26 12.68
CA VAL A 16 -9.64 0.80 11.90
C VAL A 16 -8.16 0.46 11.81
N ASP A 17 -7.64 0.45 10.58
CA ASP A 17 -6.20 0.35 10.36
C ASP A 17 -5.64 1.75 10.13
N PRO A 18 -4.82 2.31 11.06
CA PRO A 18 -4.19 3.60 10.81
C PRO A 18 -3.24 3.50 9.62
N ARG A 19 -3.10 4.59 8.87
CA ARG A 19 -2.23 4.63 7.69
C ARG A 19 -0.74 4.51 8.05
N LEU A 20 -0.32 5.21 9.09
CA LEU A 20 1.02 5.09 9.67
C LEU A 20 1.03 3.95 10.69
N VAL A 21 1.89 2.96 10.48
CA VAL A 21 1.94 1.75 11.29
C VAL A 21 3.34 1.43 11.82
N PRO A 22 3.46 0.71 12.94
CA PRO A 22 4.75 0.21 13.42
C PRO A 22 5.44 -0.75 12.46
N ALA A 23 6.77 -0.87 12.60
CA ALA A 23 7.62 -1.75 11.80
C ALA A 23 7.08 -3.20 11.73
N ALA A 24 6.59 -3.75 12.85
CA ALA A 24 6.01 -5.10 12.88
C ALA A 24 4.85 -5.30 11.89
N LYS A 25 4.03 -4.26 11.69
CA LYS A 25 2.91 -4.32 10.76
C LYS A 25 3.34 -4.09 9.32
N ALA A 26 4.31 -3.20 9.10
CA ALA A 26 4.94 -3.00 7.80
C ALA A 26 5.65 -4.28 7.31
N ALA A 27 6.42 -4.95 8.18
CA ALA A 27 7.09 -6.22 7.91
C ALA A 27 6.09 -7.30 7.47
N ARG A 28 4.97 -7.43 8.22
CA ARG A 28 3.89 -8.35 7.86
C ARG A 28 3.25 -8.02 6.51
N ARG A 29 3.13 -6.74 6.14
CA ARG A 29 2.62 -6.32 4.82
C ARG A 29 3.54 -6.80 3.69
N LEU A 30 4.85 -6.84 3.95
CA LEU A 30 5.87 -7.35 3.04
C LEU A 30 6.09 -8.87 3.11
N GLY A 31 5.36 -9.58 3.98
CA GLY A 31 5.52 -11.02 4.17
C GLY A 31 6.78 -11.44 4.91
N LEU A 32 7.42 -10.53 5.64
CA LEU A 32 8.66 -10.78 6.39
C LEU A 32 8.39 -10.86 7.90
N PRO A 33 9.15 -11.68 8.65
CA PRO A 33 9.24 -11.54 10.09
C PRO A 33 9.98 -10.24 10.45
N LEU A 34 9.78 -9.74 11.67
CA LEU A 34 10.21 -8.38 12.06
C LEU A 34 11.74 -8.23 12.11
N ASP A 35 12.42 -9.25 12.61
CA ASP A 35 13.88 -9.37 12.61
C ASP A 35 14.46 -9.29 11.20
N GLU A 36 13.96 -10.12 10.28
CA GLU A 36 14.40 -10.12 8.89
C GLU A 36 14.08 -8.79 8.18
N PHE A 37 12.96 -8.15 8.52
CA PHE A 37 12.65 -6.82 8.02
C PHE A 37 13.68 -5.77 8.45
N HIS A 38 14.12 -5.79 9.71
CA HIS A 38 15.16 -4.86 10.19
C HIS A 38 16.52 -5.13 9.55
N GLU A 39 16.91 -6.39 9.41
CA GLU A 39 18.17 -6.77 8.74
C GLU A 39 18.21 -6.31 7.29
N LYS A 40 17.07 -6.38 6.59
CA LYS A 40 16.96 -6.00 5.18
C LYS A 40 16.55 -4.55 4.96
N LEU A 41 16.22 -3.80 6.01
CA LEU A 41 15.60 -2.46 5.90
C LEU A 41 16.45 -1.51 5.07
N GLU A 42 17.74 -1.42 5.36
CA GLU A 42 18.66 -0.55 4.62
C GLU A 42 18.68 -0.89 3.13
N LYS A 43 18.73 -2.19 2.80
CA LYS A 43 18.73 -2.65 1.41
C LYS A 43 17.41 -2.37 0.72
N LEU A 44 16.29 -2.54 1.42
CA LEU A 44 14.96 -2.21 0.90
C LEU A 44 14.82 -0.70 0.64
N MET A 45 15.35 0.14 1.52
CA MET A 45 15.37 1.60 1.32
C MET A 45 16.24 2.00 0.11
N GLN A 46 17.38 1.34 -0.10
CA GLN A 46 18.18 1.51 -1.33
C GLN A 46 17.41 1.12 -2.60
N LEU A 47 16.48 0.16 -2.49
CA LEU A 47 15.56 -0.24 -3.58
C LEU A 47 14.32 0.68 -3.69
N GLY A 48 14.27 1.76 -2.92
CA GLY A 48 13.20 2.76 -2.97
C GLY A 48 12.02 2.49 -2.04
N LEU A 49 12.14 1.58 -1.08
CA LEU A 49 11.14 1.45 -0.01
C LEU A 49 11.02 2.80 0.73
N PRO A 50 9.81 3.31 0.99
CA PRO A 50 9.61 4.56 1.72
C PRO A 50 10.25 4.51 3.12
N ALA A 51 10.98 5.57 3.47
CA ALA A 51 11.57 5.73 4.80
C ALA A 51 10.48 5.86 5.87
N PRO A 52 10.74 5.39 7.11
CA PRO A 52 9.83 5.63 8.22
C PRO A 52 9.73 7.11 8.55
N CYS A 53 8.62 7.51 9.17
CA CYS A 53 8.44 8.84 9.70
C CYS A 53 9.55 9.16 10.73
N PRO A 54 10.28 10.28 10.60
CA PRO A 54 11.43 10.58 11.45
C PRO A 54 11.05 10.84 12.91
N VAL A 55 9.79 11.22 13.18
CA VAL A 55 9.30 11.54 14.53
C VAL A 55 8.74 10.31 15.24
N THR A 56 8.06 9.42 14.52
CA THR A 56 7.33 8.29 15.12
C THR A 56 7.95 6.92 14.83
N GLY A 57 8.87 6.83 13.86
CA GLY A 57 9.39 5.55 13.36
C GLY A 57 8.37 4.70 12.60
N HIS A 58 7.16 5.23 12.33
CA HIS A 58 6.10 4.50 11.64
C HIS A 58 6.24 4.56 10.13
N PHE A 59 5.77 3.52 9.45
CA PHE A 59 5.75 3.41 8.01
C PHE A 59 4.36 3.69 7.45
N ASP A 60 4.29 4.32 6.28
CA ASP A 60 3.03 4.53 5.56
C ASP A 60 2.69 3.30 4.72
N LEU A 61 1.63 2.58 5.09
CA LEU A 61 1.18 1.39 4.37
C LEU A 61 0.82 1.67 2.91
N VAL A 62 0.21 2.83 2.64
CA VAL A 62 -0.17 3.20 1.28
C VAL A 62 1.08 3.45 0.43
N ALA A 63 2.10 4.08 1.02
CA ALA A 63 3.35 4.31 0.31
C ALA A 63 4.09 2.99 0.01
N ILE A 64 4.05 2.02 0.94
CA ILE A 64 4.58 0.68 0.72
C ILE A 64 3.84 0.00 -0.43
N ASP A 65 2.50 0.00 -0.42
CA ASP A 65 1.70 -0.60 -1.48
C ASP A 65 1.98 0.06 -2.84
N MET A 66 2.07 1.39 -2.91
CA MET A 66 2.44 2.10 -4.13
C MET A 66 3.84 1.74 -4.62
N TRP A 67 4.80 1.52 -3.72
CA TRP A 67 6.14 1.07 -4.08
C TRP A 67 6.11 -0.35 -4.68
N LEU A 68 5.31 -1.25 -4.09
CA LEU A 68 5.09 -2.59 -4.65
C LEU A 68 4.45 -2.52 -6.04
N ASP A 69 3.41 -1.70 -6.21
CA ASP A 69 2.73 -1.50 -7.49
C ASP A 69 3.68 -0.95 -8.56
N ARG A 70 4.53 0.03 -8.22
CA ARG A 70 5.56 0.56 -9.14
C ARG A 70 6.54 -0.54 -9.54
N ARG A 71 7.01 -1.33 -8.57
CA ARG A 71 7.95 -2.41 -8.82
C ARG A 71 7.35 -3.54 -9.66
N ALA A 72 6.05 -3.78 -9.52
CA ALA A 72 5.29 -4.72 -10.34
C ALA A 72 4.91 -4.15 -11.73
N GLY A 73 5.22 -2.88 -12.01
CA GLY A 73 4.83 -2.20 -13.25
C GLY A 73 3.34 -1.82 -13.32
N LEU A 74 2.61 -1.92 -12.22
CA LEU A 74 1.17 -1.61 -12.11
C LEU A 74 0.91 -0.12 -11.89
N ALA A 75 1.90 0.63 -11.40
CA ALA A 75 1.76 2.07 -11.16
C ALA A 75 1.73 2.92 -12.43
N THR A 76 1.83 2.32 -13.62
CA THR A 76 1.50 2.99 -14.89
C THR A 76 -0.02 3.12 -15.02
N ALA A 77 -0.62 3.86 -14.10
CA ALA A 77 -1.91 4.47 -14.35
C ALA A 77 -1.68 5.44 -15.51
N SER A 78 -2.04 5.00 -16.73
CA SER A 78 -2.19 5.82 -17.93
C SER A 78 -2.60 7.22 -17.50
N THR A 79 -1.67 8.17 -17.64
CA THR A 79 -1.92 9.56 -17.26
C THR A 79 -3.14 10.05 -18.05
N PRO A 80 -3.85 11.10 -17.59
CA PRO A 80 -4.92 11.69 -18.38
C PRO A 80 -4.47 12.03 -19.81
N ALA A 81 -3.20 12.42 -19.98
CA ALA A 81 -2.56 12.64 -21.27
C ALA A 81 -2.43 11.33 -22.09
N ASP A 82 -1.99 10.24 -21.47
CA ASP A 82 -1.93 8.92 -22.12
C ASP A 82 -3.34 8.44 -22.53
N ARG A 83 -4.35 8.66 -21.68
CA ARG A 83 -5.75 8.31 -22.00
C ARG A 83 -6.29 9.10 -23.19
N ALA A 84 -6.03 10.41 -23.22
CA ALA A 84 -6.44 11.27 -24.32
C ALA A 84 -5.73 10.90 -25.63
N SER A 85 -4.46 10.51 -25.57
CA SER A 85 -3.71 10.03 -26.74
C SER A 85 -4.22 8.68 -27.23
N LEU A 86 -4.45 7.72 -26.34
CA LEU A 86 -5.06 6.43 -26.67
C LEU A 86 -6.47 6.60 -27.26
N MET A 87 -7.27 7.53 -26.74
CA MET A 87 -8.61 7.80 -27.27
C MET A 87 -8.55 8.39 -28.69
N ARG A 88 -7.66 9.36 -28.93
CA ARG A 88 -7.46 9.95 -30.26
C ARG A 88 -7.01 8.90 -31.28
N GLU A 89 -6.08 8.03 -30.89
CA GLU A 89 -5.60 6.95 -31.76
C GLU A 89 -6.69 5.92 -32.09
N ARG A 90 -7.55 5.59 -31.11
CA ARG A 90 -8.72 4.72 -31.35
C ARG A 90 -9.73 5.35 -32.30
N ILE A 91 -10.02 6.64 -32.16
CA ILE A 91 -10.95 7.36 -33.06
C ILE A 91 -10.38 7.39 -34.49
N ALA A 92 -9.09 7.68 -34.64
CA ALA A 92 -8.43 7.68 -35.95
C ALA A 92 -8.51 6.32 -36.65
N ARG A 93 -8.32 5.22 -35.90
CA ARG A 93 -8.41 3.86 -36.45
C ARG A 93 -9.83 3.50 -36.92
N LEU A 94 -10.87 3.94 -36.19
CA LEU A 94 -12.27 3.73 -36.61
C LEU A 94 -12.64 4.47 -37.90
N GLY A 95 -12.00 5.60 -38.18
CA GLY A 95 -12.21 6.35 -39.42
C GLY A 95 -11.54 5.73 -40.66
N GLN A 96 -10.60 4.80 -40.48
CA GLN A 96 -9.88 4.13 -41.58
C GLN A 96 -10.59 2.87 -42.10
N ASP A 97 -11.44 2.24 -41.29
CA ASP A 97 -12.24 1.06 -41.68
C ASP A 97 -13.54 1.41 -42.43
N GLN A 98 -13.83 2.71 -42.64
CA GLN A 98 -15.02 3.18 -43.37
C GLN A 98 -14.73 3.79 -44.75
N ALA A 99 -13.52 3.60 -45.29
CA ALA A 99 -13.10 4.07 -46.62
C ALA A 99 -12.90 2.92 -47.61
#